data_AF-A0A7V6HH20-F1
#
_entry.id   AF-A0A7V6HH20-F1
#
_cell.length_a   1.000
_cell.length_b   1.000
_cell.length_c   1.000
_cell.angle_alpha   90.00
_cell.angle_beta   90.00
_cell.angle_gamma   90.00
#
_symmetry.space_group_name_H-M   'P 1'
#
loop_
_entity.id
_entity.type
_entity.pdbx_description
1 polymer ?
#
loop_
_entity_poly.entity_id
_entity_poly.type
_entity_poly.pdbx_seq_one_letter_code
_entity_poly.pdbx_strand_id
1 'polypeptide(L)'
;FWADASRGPSLVFQPGSPNAVIGWRDARDTDPAVTNYPYAFLNPFVPNNKASGYRTALPPTLEPAALNGRAVLDFGAWRSGQWLQITPVENARTIFWVLGSQQGGGLLMGSSAHNLIRGPAPGTPAMDEANVTCDCMIWNAQWSDDAVRLGETFTNGVSVGTGTSTPLNGGYQVIAMRTTAGLKIDGLAKDMRVLPDGHADGVNRSGGQKLAELLIYDDVLTDIEVLQVGTYLATKWGLASGDGSGTGTGGASAALMTLTLREGTELLLGGGEYELGTFGGVGAVSDGTLTVNGIRQVSSENPTAELSLAGPLTVNDSATWHVAVGAGSVVPLRTAGGLTFMGGGTVTITGAAALPDEPALLAEAVDGASLSGFTAGAWTVIADDTGRQMRLVADGNAVYVVPSGRGTVILVR
;
A
#
# COMPACT_ATOMS: atom_id res chain seq x y z
N PHE A 1 12.62 -3.25 -4.95
CA PHE A 1 13.13 -1.93 -5.40
C PHE A 1 12.02 -0.91 -5.25
N TRP A 2 12.29 0.23 -4.63
CA TRP A 2 11.31 1.30 -4.44
C TRP A 2 11.86 2.62 -5.00
N ALA A 3 11.30 3.11 -6.10
CA ALA A 3 11.69 4.37 -6.72
C ALA A 3 10.58 5.41 -6.53
N ASP A 4 10.88 6.57 -5.91
CA ASP A 4 9.92 7.65 -5.63
C ASP A 4 10.45 9.00 -6.14
N ALA A 5 9.81 9.59 -7.14
CA ALA A 5 10.27 10.83 -7.78
C ALA A 5 10.05 12.05 -6.88
N SER A 6 9.16 11.94 -5.87
CA SER A 6 8.94 13.00 -4.90
C SER A 6 10.04 13.06 -3.83
N ARG A 7 10.87 12.03 -3.70
CA ARG A 7 12.05 12.03 -2.84
C ARG A 7 13.25 12.60 -3.58
N GLY A 8 13.39 13.93 -3.56
CA GLY A 8 14.52 14.64 -4.16
C GLY A 8 15.91 14.03 -3.86
N PRO A 9 16.23 13.63 -2.61
CA PRO A 9 17.52 13.00 -2.29
C PRO A 9 17.80 11.66 -3.00
N SER A 10 16.77 10.97 -3.51
CA SER A 10 16.92 9.73 -4.28
C SER A 10 17.30 9.96 -5.74
N LEU A 11 17.15 11.19 -6.25
CA LEU A 11 17.41 11.54 -7.64
C LEU A 11 18.85 12.02 -7.82
N VAL A 12 19.51 11.52 -8.87
CA VAL A 12 20.84 11.96 -9.27
C VAL A 12 20.72 12.72 -10.59
N PHE A 13 21.12 13.99 -10.58
CA PHE A 13 21.01 14.87 -11.73
C PHE A 13 22.29 14.93 -12.55
N GLN A 14 22.14 15.11 -13.85
CA GLN A 14 23.26 15.40 -14.73
C GLN A 14 23.88 16.76 -14.36
N PRO A 15 25.21 16.85 -14.17
CA PRO A 15 25.87 18.13 -13.92
C PRO A 15 25.51 19.17 -14.99
N GLY A 16 25.08 20.35 -14.55
CA GLY A 16 24.69 21.45 -15.44
C GLY A 16 23.31 21.32 -16.08
N SER A 17 22.53 20.28 -15.77
CA SER A 17 21.14 20.14 -16.24
C SER A 17 20.20 19.88 -15.06
N PRO A 18 19.44 20.89 -14.60
CA PRO A 18 18.72 20.83 -13.33
C PRO A 18 17.57 19.81 -13.32
N ASN A 19 17.08 19.39 -14.49
CA ASN A 19 15.95 18.47 -14.61
C ASN A 19 16.33 17.14 -15.26
N ALA A 20 17.56 16.96 -15.75
CA ALA A 20 17.96 15.68 -16.37
C ALA A 20 18.39 14.70 -15.28
N VAL A 21 17.62 13.62 -15.11
CA VAL A 21 17.88 12.60 -14.09
C VAL A 21 18.68 11.45 -14.69
N ILE A 22 19.90 11.25 -14.19
CA ILE A 22 20.82 10.19 -14.62
C ILE A 22 20.88 9.02 -13.65
N GLY A 23 20.18 9.11 -12.51
CA GLY A 23 20.04 8.01 -11.59
C GLY A 23 18.89 8.20 -10.62
N TRP A 24 18.35 7.07 -10.14
CA TRP A 24 17.23 7.02 -9.23
C TRP A 24 17.47 5.89 -8.23
N ARG A 25 17.83 6.27 -7.01
CA ARG A 25 18.16 5.34 -5.92
C ARG A 25 16.88 4.79 -5.29
N ASP A 26 17.01 3.65 -4.62
CA ASP A 26 15.92 3.16 -3.78
C ASP A 26 15.57 4.21 -2.72
N ALA A 27 14.29 4.49 -2.53
CA ALA A 27 13.79 5.52 -1.63
C ALA A 27 14.19 5.29 -0.16
N ARG A 28 14.54 4.05 0.20
CA ARG A 28 15.02 3.67 1.54
C ARG A 28 16.51 3.87 1.73
N ASP A 29 17.25 4.13 0.66
CA ASP A 29 18.69 4.31 0.72
C ASP A 29 19.04 5.65 1.39
N THR A 30 19.47 5.56 2.65
CA THR A 30 19.93 6.71 3.46
C THR A 30 21.44 6.91 3.38
N ASP A 31 22.21 5.89 2.97
CA ASP A 31 23.66 5.95 2.78
C ASP A 31 24.10 5.02 1.62
N PRO A 32 24.24 5.56 0.41
CA PRO A 32 24.59 4.78 -0.78
C PRO A 32 25.99 4.14 -0.72
N ALA A 33 26.85 4.58 0.19
CA ALA A 33 28.18 3.99 0.36
C ALA A 33 28.15 2.70 1.18
N VAL A 34 27.03 2.44 1.88
CA VAL A 34 26.89 1.35 2.85
C VAL A 34 25.76 0.39 2.48
N THR A 35 24.72 0.86 1.80
CA THR A 35 23.59 0.00 1.42
C THR A 35 23.83 -0.71 0.08
N ASN A 36 23.17 -1.86 -0.11
CA ASN A 36 23.20 -2.64 -1.35
C ASN A 36 21.81 -2.66 -2.02
N TYR A 37 21.05 -1.57 -1.91
CA TYR A 37 19.74 -1.50 -2.55
C TYR A 37 19.89 -1.37 -4.08
N PRO A 38 18.91 -1.90 -4.87
CA PRO A 38 18.92 -1.67 -6.30
C PRO A 38 18.83 -0.18 -6.63
N TYR A 39 19.53 0.25 -7.68
CA TYR A 39 19.47 1.62 -8.17
C TYR A 39 19.24 1.61 -9.69
N ALA A 40 18.54 2.61 -10.18
CA ALA A 40 18.43 2.89 -11.61
C ALA A 40 19.43 3.95 -12.05
N PHE A 41 19.97 3.83 -13.25
CA PHE A 41 21.03 4.70 -13.78
C PHE A 41 20.97 4.82 -15.29
N LEU A 42 21.42 5.96 -15.80
CA LEU A 42 21.62 6.15 -17.23
C LEU A 42 22.84 5.35 -17.67
N ASN A 43 22.66 4.32 -18.47
CA ASN A 43 23.78 3.56 -19.02
C ASN A 43 24.23 4.17 -20.38
N PRO A 44 25.40 4.83 -20.43
CA PRO A 44 25.89 5.46 -21.66
C PRO A 44 26.43 4.46 -22.70
N PHE A 45 26.59 3.18 -22.33
CA PHE A 45 27.18 2.14 -23.18
C PHE A 45 26.15 1.36 -24.01
N VAL A 46 24.86 1.64 -23.84
CA VAL A 46 23.80 1.02 -24.65
C VAL A 46 23.40 1.97 -25.78
N PRO A 47 23.52 1.56 -27.06
CA PRO A 47 23.38 2.46 -28.20
C PRO A 47 22.02 3.16 -28.27
N ASN A 48 22.07 4.46 -28.55
CA ASN A 48 20.94 5.25 -29.00
C ASN A 48 21.16 5.68 -30.46
N ASN A 49 21.06 4.75 -31.40
CA ASN A 49 21.20 4.98 -32.85
C ASN A 49 20.05 5.80 -33.48
N LYS A 50 19.83 7.05 -33.03
CA LYS A 50 18.88 7.98 -33.69
C LYS A 50 19.48 8.67 -34.93
N ALA A 51 20.82 8.71 -35.04
CA ALA A 51 21.59 9.21 -36.19
C ALA A 51 22.99 8.56 -36.23
N SER A 52 23.68 8.61 -37.38
CA SER A 52 25.07 8.14 -37.51
C SER A 52 25.98 8.87 -36.51
N GLY A 53 26.50 8.16 -35.51
CA GLY A 53 27.45 8.69 -34.52
C GLY A 53 26.90 8.93 -33.11
N TYR A 54 25.58 8.80 -32.86
CA TYR A 54 25.00 8.90 -31.51
C TYR A 54 24.90 7.52 -30.86
N ARG A 55 25.43 7.35 -29.65
CA ARG A 55 25.44 6.08 -28.90
C ARG A 55 24.99 6.21 -27.44
N THR A 56 24.29 7.27 -27.04
CA THR A 56 23.99 7.50 -25.62
C THR A 56 22.49 7.56 -25.35
N ALA A 57 22.04 6.73 -24.40
CA ALA A 57 20.77 6.87 -23.71
C ALA A 57 20.50 8.33 -23.30
N LEU A 58 19.25 8.77 -23.37
CA LEU A 58 18.86 10.09 -22.88
C LEU A 58 18.28 9.96 -21.46
N PRO A 59 18.60 10.89 -20.55
CA PRO A 59 18.00 10.88 -19.22
C PRO A 59 16.50 11.25 -19.30
N PRO A 60 15.63 10.66 -18.47
CA PRO A 60 14.31 11.23 -18.23
C PRO A 60 14.40 12.65 -17.65
N THR A 61 13.32 13.41 -17.84
CA THR A 61 13.21 14.79 -17.35
C THR A 61 12.36 14.82 -16.07
N LEU A 62 12.84 15.46 -15.02
CA LEU A 62 12.06 15.75 -13.83
C LEU A 62 11.04 16.86 -14.12
N GLU A 63 9.77 16.56 -13.92
CA GLU A 63 8.68 17.52 -13.95
C GLU A 63 8.30 17.91 -12.51
N PRO A 64 8.66 19.11 -12.03
CA PRO A 64 8.32 19.53 -10.68
C PRO A 64 6.81 19.73 -10.55
N ALA A 65 6.23 19.31 -9.42
CA ALA A 65 4.83 19.48 -9.09
C ALA A 65 3.81 18.94 -10.11
N ALA A 66 4.19 17.95 -10.92
CA ALA A 66 3.38 17.38 -12.00
C ALA A 66 2.17 16.55 -11.53
N LEU A 67 2.21 15.99 -10.32
CA LEU A 67 1.10 15.19 -9.77
C LEU A 67 0.91 15.50 -8.28
N ASN A 68 -0.25 16.04 -7.92
CA ASN A 68 -0.58 16.42 -6.54
C ASN A 68 0.51 17.28 -5.85
N GLY A 69 1.08 18.24 -6.59
CA GLY A 69 2.16 19.09 -6.09
C GLY A 69 3.53 18.40 -5.94
N ARG A 70 3.65 17.13 -6.34
CA ARG A 70 4.88 16.32 -6.26
C ARG A 70 5.50 16.10 -7.63
N ALA A 71 6.80 15.83 -7.65
CA ALA A 71 7.56 15.65 -8.88
C ALA A 71 7.35 14.27 -9.51
N VAL A 72 7.50 14.19 -10.84
CA VAL A 72 7.35 12.98 -11.66
C VAL A 72 8.50 12.92 -12.67
N LEU A 73 8.96 11.73 -13.04
CA LEU A 73 9.91 11.56 -14.16
C LEU A 73 9.19 11.34 -15.48
N ASP A 74 9.46 12.17 -16.47
CA ASP A 74 9.00 12.02 -17.84
C ASP A 74 10.06 11.31 -18.69
N PHE A 75 9.73 10.11 -19.18
CA PHE A 75 10.57 9.35 -20.10
C PHE A 75 10.26 9.69 -21.58
N GLY A 76 9.57 10.80 -21.82
CA GLY A 76 9.23 11.31 -23.13
C GLY A 76 8.30 10.39 -23.91
N ALA A 77 7.99 10.81 -25.14
CA ALA A 77 7.17 10.05 -26.07
C ALA A 77 7.79 8.67 -26.37
N TRP A 78 6.98 7.74 -26.87
CA TRP A 78 7.50 6.51 -27.47
C TRP A 78 8.61 6.81 -28.49
N ARG A 79 9.71 6.05 -28.41
CA ARG A 79 10.95 6.24 -29.19
C ARG A 79 11.70 7.54 -28.89
N SER A 80 11.52 8.10 -27.69
CA SER A 80 12.28 9.27 -27.22
C SER A 80 13.78 8.96 -27.12
N GLY A 81 14.16 7.72 -26.81
CA GLY A 81 15.51 7.37 -26.38
C GLY A 81 15.74 7.61 -24.88
N GLN A 82 14.71 7.99 -24.11
CA GLN A 82 14.81 8.24 -22.68
C GLN A 82 14.43 7.01 -21.85
N TRP A 83 15.35 6.58 -20.99
CA TRP A 83 15.22 5.36 -20.20
C TRP A 83 16.30 5.30 -19.11
N LEU A 84 16.14 4.37 -18.16
CA LEU A 84 17.16 4.05 -17.15
C LEU A 84 17.36 2.53 -17.11
N GLN A 85 18.59 2.08 -16.89
CA GLN A 85 18.88 0.71 -16.52
C GLN A 85 18.65 0.56 -15.01
N ILE A 86 18.10 -0.56 -14.56
CA ILE A 86 18.01 -0.90 -13.13
C ILE A 86 19.08 -1.94 -12.82
N THR A 87 19.72 -1.84 -11.66
CA THR A 87 20.43 -2.99 -11.09
C THR A 87 19.46 -4.17 -11.07
N PRO A 88 19.81 -5.32 -11.66
CA PRO A 88 18.84 -6.38 -11.88
C PRO A 88 18.09 -6.77 -10.62
N VAL A 89 16.76 -6.70 -10.69
CA VAL A 89 15.87 -7.26 -9.67
C VAL A 89 15.47 -8.64 -10.16
N GLU A 90 15.95 -9.65 -9.43
CA GLU A 90 15.61 -11.04 -9.69
C GLU A 90 14.26 -11.39 -9.03
N ASN A 91 13.53 -12.32 -9.63
CA ASN A 91 12.27 -12.83 -9.11
C ASN A 91 11.23 -11.74 -8.77
N ALA A 92 11.06 -10.71 -9.59
CA ALA A 92 9.95 -9.76 -9.40
C ALA A 92 8.60 -10.49 -9.54
N ARG A 93 7.73 -10.36 -8.52
CA ARG A 93 6.44 -11.06 -8.39
C ARG A 93 5.23 -10.14 -8.26
N THR A 94 5.37 -9.01 -7.59
CA THR A 94 4.32 -7.98 -7.53
C THR A 94 4.91 -6.60 -7.82
N ILE A 95 4.29 -5.86 -8.73
CA ILE A 95 4.84 -4.58 -9.21
C ILE A 95 3.76 -3.52 -9.24
N PHE A 96 4.09 -2.33 -8.74
CA PHE A 96 3.21 -1.16 -8.74
C PHE A 96 3.84 -0.01 -9.52
N TRP A 97 3.04 0.66 -10.33
CA TRP A 97 3.39 1.92 -10.98
C TRP A 97 2.36 2.98 -10.60
N VAL A 98 2.84 4.16 -10.25
CA VAL A 98 2.04 5.39 -10.39
C VAL A 98 2.42 5.99 -11.74
N LEU A 99 1.67 5.57 -12.75
CA LEU A 99 2.00 5.74 -14.16
C LEU A 99 1.20 6.90 -14.76
N GLY A 100 1.86 7.76 -15.52
CA GLY A 100 1.23 8.69 -16.46
C GLY A 100 1.34 8.17 -17.89
N SER A 101 0.22 8.05 -18.59
CA SER A 101 0.19 7.56 -19.98
C SER A 101 0.11 8.68 -21.03
N GLN A 102 0.30 9.94 -20.63
CA GLN A 102 0.22 11.10 -21.53
C GLN A 102 1.19 11.00 -22.72
N GLN A 103 2.32 10.33 -22.52
CA GLN A 103 3.36 10.14 -23.54
C GLN A 103 3.08 8.97 -24.51
N GLY A 104 1.91 8.35 -24.40
CA GLY A 104 1.44 7.27 -25.26
C GLY A 104 1.54 5.89 -24.62
N GLY A 105 1.84 4.91 -25.46
CA GLY A 105 2.22 3.55 -25.09
C GLY A 105 3.73 3.33 -25.24
N GLY A 106 4.19 2.11 -25.01
CA GLY A 106 5.61 1.77 -25.08
C GLY A 106 5.98 0.70 -24.07
N LEU A 107 7.25 0.61 -23.70
CA LEU A 107 7.68 -0.32 -22.65
C LEU A 107 7.57 0.34 -21.29
N LEU A 108 6.91 -0.35 -20.36
CA LEU A 108 6.98 0.02 -18.95
C LEU A 108 8.33 -0.43 -18.38
N MET A 109 8.67 -1.70 -18.59
CA MET A 109 9.90 -2.32 -18.11
C MET A 109 10.36 -3.44 -19.05
N GLY A 110 11.62 -3.84 -18.93
CA GLY A 110 12.16 -4.95 -19.70
C GLY A 110 13.40 -5.58 -19.07
N SER A 111 13.78 -6.74 -19.61
CA SER A 111 15.09 -7.36 -19.49
C SER A 111 15.45 -8.07 -20.79
N SER A 112 16.63 -8.70 -20.85
CA SER A 112 17.01 -9.50 -22.02
C SER A 112 16.07 -10.69 -22.28
N ALA A 113 15.30 -11.11 -21.27
CA ALA A 113 14.42 -12.28 -21.32
C ALA A 113 12.92 -11.94 -21.19
N HIS A 114 12.58 -10.78 -20.63
CA HIS A 114 11.19 -10.44 -20.28
C HIS A 114 10.82 -9.05 -20.79
N ASN A 115 9.60 -8.90 -21.31
CA ASN A 115 9.09 -7.62 -21.80
C ASN A 115 7.77 -7.26 -21.12
N LEU A 116 7.70 -6.05 -20.58
CA LEU A 116 6.47 -5.48 -20.03
C LEU A 116 6.09 -4.29 -20.91
N ILE A 117 5.42 -4.59 -22.00
CA ILE A 117 5.08 -3.63 -23.04
C ILE A 117 3.58 -3.35 -23.03
N ARG A 118 3.23 -2.07 -23.16
CA ARG A 118 1.84 -1.61 -23.32
C ARG A 118 1.24 -2.20 -24.58
N GLY A 119 -0.04 -2.55 -24.51
CA GLY A 119 -0.76 -3.03 -25.67
C GLY A 119 -1.11 -1.90 -26.62
N PRO A 120 -1.72 -2.24 -27.77
CA PRO A 120 -2.02 -1.26 -28.79
C PRO A 120 -3.24 -0.43 -28.36
N ALA A 121 -3.58 0.61 -29.13
CA ALA A 121 -4.77 1.42 -28.86
C ALA A 121 -6.07 0.58 -28.99
N PRO A 122 -7.16 0.95 -28.31
CA PRO A 122 -8.45 0.27 -28.46
C PRO A 122 -8.89 0.14 -29.93
N GLY A 123 -9.27 -1.08 -30.33
CA GLY A 123 -9.72 -1.37 -31.70
C GLY A 123 -8.60 -1.59 -32.72
N THR A 124 -7.34 -1.57 -32.32
CA THR A 124 -6.20 -1.85 -33.22
C THR A 124 -5.66 -3.28 -33.03
N PRO A 125 -4.93 -3.84 -34.02
CA PRO A 125 -4.38 -5.19 -33.92
C PRO A 125 -3.38 -5.34 -32.78
N ALA A 126 -3.35 -6.52 -32.14
CA ALA A 126 -2.47 -6.83 -31.01
C ALA A 126 -0.97 -6.55 -31.25
N MET A 127 -0.52 -6.64 -32.51
CA MET A 127 0.88 -6.42 -32.92
C MET A 127 1.17 -5.01 -33.44
N ASP A 128 0.38 -3.99 -33.10
CA ASP A 128 0.66 -2.62 -33.55
C ASP A 128 1.42 -1.82 -32.48
N GLU A 129 2.70 -1.52 -32.75
CA GLU A 129 3.55 -0.63 -31.90
C GLU A 129 3.76 0.75 -32.53
N ALA A 130 3.24 0.97 -33.73
CA ALA A 130 3.39 2.24 -34.43
C ALA A 130 2.29 3.22 -34.01
N ASN A 131 1.10 2.70 -33.71
CA ASN A 131 -0.06 3.48 -33.29
C ASN A 131 -0.19 3.50 -31.76
N VAL A 132 0.75 4.18 -31.11
CA VAL A 132 0.75 4.37 -29.65
C VAL A 132 0.02 5.65 -29.26
N THR A 133 -0.98 5.51 -28.39
CA THR A 133 -1.80 6.60 -27.87
C THR A 133 -1.85 6.54 -26.35
N CYS A 134 -2.33 7.60 -25.72
CA CYS A 134 -2.36 7.70 -24.27
C CYS A 134 -3.33 6.71 -23.60
N ASP A 135 -4.25 6.12 -24.38
CA ASP A 135 -5.24 5.12 -23.98
C ASP A 135 -4.89 3.68 -24.42
N CYS A 136 -3.64 3.43 -24.85
CA CYS A 136 -3.13 2.08 -25.10
C CYS A 136 -3.50 1.08 -23.98
N MET A 137 -3.73 -0.19 -24.33
CA MET A 137 -3.99 -1.23 -23.33
C MET A 137 -2.84 -1.35 -22.33
N ILE A 138 -3.11 -1.82 -21.11
CA ILE A 138 -2.07 -1.99 -20.07
C ILE A 138 -1.01 -2.98 -20.57
N TRP A 139 -1.40 -4.10 -21.15
CA TRP A 139 -0.45 -5.09 -21.66
C TRP A 139 -0.69 -5.43 -23.12
N ASN A 140 0.40 -5.62 -23.85
CA ASN A 140 0.33 -6.22 -25.16
C ASN A 140 0.02 -7.71 -25.03
N ALA A 141 -1.05 -8.18 -25.66
CA ALA A 141 -1.51 -9.56 -25.58
C ALA A 141 -0.52 -10.59 -26.18
N GLN A 142 0.44 -10.15 -26.98
CA GLN A 142 1.37 -11.01 -27.71
C GLN A 142 2.83 -10.82 -27.35
N TRP A 143 3.25 -9.60 -27.01
CA TRP A 143 4.65 -9.27 -26.77
C TRP A 143 5.00 -9.02 -25.31
N SER A 144 3.99 -8.89 -24.44
CA SER A 144 4.27 -8.92 -23.01
C SER A 144 4.58 -10.34 -22.58
N ASP A 145 5.45 -10.47 -21.59
CA ASP A 145 5.81 -11.76 -21.02
C ASP A 145 4.57 -12.55 -20.57
N ASP A 146 4.62 -13.86 -20.75
CA ASP A 146 3.56 -14.79 -20.36
C ASP A 146 3.20 -14.65 -18.88
N ALA A 147 4.20 -14.43 -18.01
CA ALA A 147 3.98 -14.25 -16.58
C ALA A 147 3.17 -12.99 -16.26
N VAL A 148 3.14 -12.01 -17.16
CA VAL A 148 2.40 -10.76 -17.02
C VAL A 148 1.01 -10.87 -17.62
N ARG A 149 0.91 -11.30 -18.89
CA ARG A 149 -0.39 -11.39 -19.58
C ARG A 149 -1.28 -12.54 -19.10
N LEU A 150 -0.73 -13.50 -18.35
CA LEU A 150 -1.49 -14.55 -17.64
C LEU A 150 -1.61 -14.26 -16.14
N GLY A 151 -0.98 -13.18 -15.66
CA GLY A 151 -1.08 -12.71 -14.29
C GLY A 151 -2.35 -11.91 -14.04
N GLU A 152 -2.42 -11.30 -12.87
CA GLU A 152 -3.52 -10.44 -12.49
C GLU A 152 -3.07 -8.98 -12.42
N THR A 153 -3.85 -8.11 -13.05
CA THR A 153 -3.59 -6.67 -13.14
C THR A 153 -4.70 -5.91 -12.45
N PHE A 154 -4.31 -4.84 -11.77
CA PHE A 154 -5.20 -3.93 -11.07
C PHE A 154 -4.97 -2.51 -11.56
N THR A 155 -6.04 -1.73 -11.66
CA THR A 155 -5.97 -0.28 -11.86
C THR A 155 -6.76 0.41 -10.76
N ASN A 156 -6.13 1.35 -10.08
CA ASN A 156 -6.71 2.12 -8.97
C ASN A 156 -7.36 1.21 -7.91
N GLY A 157 -6.76 0.05 -7.62
CA GLY A 157 -7.26 -0.90 -6.62
C GLY A 157 -8.29 -1.92 -7.13
N VAL A 158 -8.74 -1.84 -8.39
CA VAL A 158 -9.72 -2.77 -8.97
C VAL A 158 -9.04 -3.75 -9.91
N SER A 159 -9.32 -5.05 -9.75
CA SER A 159 -8.84 -6.08 -10.68
C SER A 159 -9.48 -5.90 -12.07
N VAL A 160 -8.64 -5.92 -13.10
CA VAL A 160 -9.05 -5.86 -14.51
C VAL A 160 -8.64 -7.12 -15.27
N GLY A 161 -8.41 -8.21 -14.52
CA GLY A 161 -7.96 -9.48 -15.07
C GLY A 161 -6.56 -9.37 -15.67
N THR A 162 -6.38 -9.85 -16.90
CA THR A 162 -5.06 -9.93 -17.54
C THR A 162 -4.52 -8.60 -18.05
N GLY A 163 -5.29 -7.50 -18.01
CA GLY A 163 -4.90 -6.16 -18.47
C GLY A 163 -4.64 -6.02 -19.99
N THR A 164 -4.86 -7.09 -20.78
CA THR A 164 -4.62 -7.09 -22.24
C THR A 164 -5.75 -6.43 -23.05
N SER A 165 -6.90 -6.22 -22.43
CA SER A 165 -8.09 -5.58 -23.02
C SER A 165 -8.54 -4.34 -22.24
N THR A 166 -7.72 -3.86 -21.30
CA THR A 166 -8.02 -2.70 -20.46
C THR A 166 -7.18 -1.51 -20.91
N PRO A 167 -7.79 -0.41 -21.40
CA PRO A 167 -7.06 0.80 -21.74
C PRO A 167 -6.69 1.61 -20.49
N LEU A 168 -5.65 2.43 -20.61
CA LEU A 168 -5.43 3.50 -19.64
C LEU A 168 -6.23 4.76 -19.99
N ASN A 169 -6.31 5.70 -19.06
CA ASN A 169 -7.19 6.86 -19.14
C ASN A 169 -6.53 8.10 -19.78
N GLY A 170 -5.27 7.99 -20.21
CA GLY A 170 -4.51 9.11 -20.77
C GLY A 170 -3.93 10.09 -19.73
N GLY A 171 -4.23 9.91 -18.45
CA GLY A 171 -3.72 10.67 -17.32
C GLY A 171 -2.82 9.81 -16.41
N TYR A 172 -2.86 10.10 -15.10
CA TYR A 172 -2.15 9.32 -14.09
C TYR A 172 -3.08 8.28 -13.45
N GLN A 173 -2.55 7.07 -13.24
CA GLN A 173 -3.25 5.95 -12.58
C GLN A 173 -2.27 5.12 -11.75
N VAL A 174 -2.80 4.47 -10.71
CA VAL A 174 -2.09 3.39 -10.03
C VAL A 174 -2.33 2.10 -10.80
N ILE A 175 -1.27 1.41 -11.20
CA ILE A 175 -1.32 0.09 -11.81
C ILE A 175 -0.59 -0.86 -10.88
N ALA A 176 -1.21 -1.99 -10.55
CA ALA A 176 -0.54 -3.08 -9.87
C ALA A 176 -0.60 -4.35 -10.72
N MET A 177 0.38 -5.23 -10.59
CA MET A 177 0.41 -6.49 -11.31
C MET A 177 1.05 -7.58 -10.45
N ARG A 178 0.41 -8.76 -10.43
CA ARG A 178 0.95 -10.00 -9.86
C ARG A 178 1.29 -10.97 -10.97
N THR A 179 2.55 -11.38 -11.03
CA THR A 179 3.04 -12.29 -12.06
C THR A 179 2.75 -13.74 -11.69
N THR A 180 2.57 -14.60 -12.69
CA THR A 180 2.45 -16.06 -12.46
C THR A 180 3.81 -16.72 -12.20
N ALA A 181 4.92 -16.06 -12.58
CA ALA A 181 6.29 -16.52 -12.39
C ALA A 181 7.25 -15.35 -12.10
N GLY A 182 8.40 -15.63 -11.49
CA GLY A 182 9.43 -14.63 -11.20
C GLY A 182 9.99 -14.02 -12.47
N LEU A 183 10.02 -12.68 -12.53
CA LEU A 183 10.59 -11.93 -13.63
C LEU A 183 11.95 -11.35 -13.26
N LYS A 184 12.92 -11.43 -14.16
CA LYS A 184 14.10 -10.58 -14.10
C LYS A 184 13.80 -9.23 -14.75
N ILE A 185 14.05 -8.15 -14.02
CA ILE A 185 13.85 -6.77 -14.49
C ILE A 185 15.15 -5.99 -14.38
N ASP A 186 15.60 -5.38 -15.48
CA ASP A 186 16.82 -4.55 -15.50
C ASP A 186 16.73 -3.32 -16.41
N GLY A 187 15.57 -3.03 -17.00
CA GLY A 187 15.30 -1.84 -17.81
C GLY A 187 14.01 -1.15 -17.40
N LEU A 188 14.06 0.17 -17.30
CA LEU A 188 12.93 1.06 -17.07
C LEU A 188 12.68 1.92 -18.30
N ALA A 189 11.44 1.91 -18.81
CA ALA A 189 11.06 2.58 -20.05
C ALA A 189 11.83 2.11 -21.29
N LYS A 190 12.29 0.86 -21.33
CA LYS A 190 13.10 0.34 -22.43
C LYS A 190 13.02 -1.17 -22.60
N ASP A 191 13.12 -1.60 -23.87
CA ASP A 191 13.39 -2.97 -24.25
C ASP A 191 14.88 -3.33 -24.08
N MET A 192 15.13 -4.43 -23.40
CA MET A 192 16.47 -4.91 -23.09
C MET A 192 16.85 -6.16 -23.91
N ARG A 193 16.02 -6.57 -24.89
CA ARG A 193 16.33 -7.64 -25.85
C ARG A 193 17.63 -7.36 -26.57
N VAL A 194 18.46 -8.39 -26.67
CA VAL A 194 19.73 -8.35 -27.41
C VAL A 194 19.42 -8.40 -28.92
N LEU A 195 19.80 -7.34 -29.64
CA LEU A 195 19.77 -7.27 -31.09
C LEU A 195 20.88 -8.14 -31.69
N PRO A 196 20.83 -8.47 -33.00
CA PRO A 196 21.82 -9.31 -33.67
C PRO A 196 23.27 -8.83 -33.56
N ASP A 197 23.50 -7.55 -33.26
CA ASP A 197 24.82 -6.95 -33.01
C ASP A 197 25.26 -7.00 -31.53
N GLY A 198 24.50 -7.68 -30.67
CA GLY A 198 24.80 -7.85 -29.24
C GLY A 198 24.33 -6.68 -28.36
N HIS A 199 23.58 -5.72 -28.90
CA HIS A 199 23.16 -4.51 -28.18
C HIS A 199 21.65 -4.45 -27.95
N ALA A 200 21.19 -3.76 -26.92
CA ALA A 200 19.75 -3.62 -26.68
C ALA A 200 19.16 -2.40 -27.43
N ASP A 201 17.93 -2.53 -27.96
CA ASP A 201 17.25 -1.46 -28.74
C ASP A 201 16.75 -0.32 -27.86
N GLY A 202 17.63 0.61 -27.51
CA GLY A 202 17.29 1.78 -26.70
C GLY A 202 16.59 2.92 -27.45
N VAL A 203 16.45 2.83 -28.78
CA VAL A 203 15.93 3.95 -29.60
C VAL A 203 14.51 3.71 -30.03
N ASN A 204 14.28 2.59 -30.70
CA ASN A 204 12.98 2.34 -31.31
C ASN A 204 11.99 1.78 -30.31
N ARG A 205 12.47 1.48 -29.09
CA ARG A 205 11.72 0.79 -28.05
C ARG A 205 12.00 1.35 -26.66
N SER A 206 11.83 2.66 -26.51
CA SER A 206 11.98 3.36 -25.22
C SER A 206 10.97 4.49 -25.03
N GLY A 207 10.88 5.01 -23.81
CA GLY A 207 9.95 6.06 -23.45
C GLY A 207 8.49 5.61 -23.42
N GLY A 208 7.58 6.56 -23.60
CA GLY A 208 6.14 6.31 -23.64
C GLY A 208 5.46 6.29 -22.27
N GLN A 209 6.13 6.80 -21.23
CA GLN A 209 5.57 6.86 -19.89
C GLN A 209 6.09 8.05 -19.07
N LYS A 210 5.26 8.48 -18.13
CA LYS A 210 5.68 9.25 -16.96
C LYS A 210 5.59 8.37 -15.72
N LEU A 211 6.53 8.48 -14.80
CA LEU A 211 6.58 7.63 -13.62
C LEU A 211 6.78 8.46 -12.37
N ALA A 212 5.79 8.42 -11.48
CA ALA A 212 5.83 9.11 -10.20
C ALA A 212 6.45 8.23 -9.11
N GLU A 213 6.06 6.96 -9.07
CA GLU A 213 6.56 5.97 -8.11
C GLU A 213 6.49 4.55 -8.69
N LEU A 214 7.47 3.72 -8.35
CA LEU A 214 7.59 2.32 -8.75
C LEU A 214 7.95 1.47 -7.54
N LEU A 215 7.20 0.41 -7.29
CA LEU A 215 7.54 -0.60 -6.29
C LEU A 215 7.62 -1.97 -6.95
N ILE A 216 8.72 -2.69 -6.67
CA ILE A 216 8.94 -4.07 -7.12
C ILE A 216 9.17 -4.93 -5.89
N TYR A 217 8.28 -5.89 -5.69
CA TYR A 217 8.34 -6.94 -4.68
C TYR A 217 8.75 -8.26 -5.32
N ASP A 218 9.58 -9.03 -4.63
CA ASP A 218 9.94 -10.41 -4.95
C ASP A 218 8.94 -11.44 -4.41
N ASP A 219 7.96 -10.98 -3.63
CA ASP A 219 6.83 -11.75 -3.12
C ASP A 219 5.54 -11.52 -3.92
N VAL A 220 4.69 -12.55 -3.92
CA VAL A 220 3.30 -12.45 -4.39
C VAL A 220 2.48 -11.87 -3.24
N LEU A 221 2.09 -10.60 -3.37
CA LEU A 221 1.26 -9.94 -2.36
C LEU A 221 -0.18 -10.48 -2.42
N THR A 222 -0.81 -10.57 -1.26
CA THR A 222 -2.24 -10.90 -1.11
C THR A 222 -3.13 -9.77 -1.64
N ASP A 223 -4.43 -10.05 -1.84
CA ASP A 223 -5.39 -9.04 -2.31
C ASP A 223 -5.45 -7.82 -1.38
N ILE A 224 -5.38 -8.08 -0.07
CA ILE A 224 -5.40 -7.03 0.95
C ILE A 224 -4.13 -6.18 0.86
N GLU A 225 -2.96 -6.79 0.71
CA GLU A 225 -1.70 -6.05 0.56
C GLU A 225 -1.67 -5.24 -0.74
N VAL A 226 -2.19 -5.79 -1.85
CA VAL A 226 -2.32 -5.06 -3.12
C VAL A 226 -3.23 -3.87 -2.98
N LEU A 227 -4.38 -4.04 -2.31
CA LEU A 227 -5.31 -2.96 -2.02
C LEU A 227 -4.65 -1.89 -1.14
N GLN A 228 -3.97 -2.27 -0.07
CA GLN A 228 -3.31 -1.35 0.87
C GLN A 228 -2.23 -0.51 0.19
N VAL A 229 -1.35 -1.14 -0.58
CA VAL A 229 -0.30 -0.41 -1.34
C VAL A 229 -0.95 0.48 -2.39
N GLY A 230 -1.97 -0.02 -3.09
CA GLY A 230 -2.73 0.75 -4.08
C GLY A 230 -3.38 2.00 -3.50
N THR A 231 -4.03 1.88 -2.33
CA THR A 231 -4.65 3.00 -1.61
C THR A 231 -3.59 3.99 -1.13
N TYR A 232 -2.49 3.52 -0.54
CA TYR A 232 -1.38 4.40 -0.14
C TYR A 232 -0.88 5.24 -1.32
N LEU A 233 -0.64 4.61 -2.48
CA LEU A 233 -0.20 5.32 -3.68
C LEU A 233 -1.27 6.29 -4.18
N ALA A 234 -2.53 5.87 -4.25
CA ALA A 234 -3.62 6.74 -4.69
C ALA A 234 -3.76 7.98 -3.80
N THR A 235 -3.74 7.81 -2.47
CA THR A 235 -3.81 8.91 -1.50
C THR A 235 -2.60 9.85 -1.62
N LYS A 236 -1.38 9.31 -1.64
CA LYS A 236 -0.14 10.11 -1.74
C LYS A 236 -0.13 11.00 -2.99
N TRP A 237 -0.59 10.44 -4.10
CA TRP A 237 -0.54 11.09 -5.41
C TRP A 237 -1.86 11.74 -5.83
N GLY A 238 -2.86 11.81 -4.93
CA GLY A 238 -4.12 12.51 -5.18
C GLY A 238 -4.97 11.89 -6.30
N LEU A 239 -4.90 10.56 -6.47
CA LEU A 239 -5.63 9.82 -7.49
C LEU A 239 -6.91 9.23 -6.90
N ALA A 240 -7.95 9.13 -7.74
CA ALA A 240 -9.18 8.45 -7.36
C ALA A 240 -8.88 6.95 -7.13
N SER A 241 -9.23 6.44 -5.95
CA SER A 241 -9.29 5.00 -5.71
C SER A 241 -10.54 4.46 -6.39
N GLY A 242 -10.40 3.47 -7.26
CA GLY A 242 -11.51 2.86 -7.96
C GLY A 242 -12.36 2.07 -6.98
N ASP A 243 -13.54 2.57 -6.67
CA ASP A 243 -14.61 1.87 -6.00
C ASP A 243 -15.45 1.11 -7.02
N GLY A 244 -14.83 0.21 -7.80
CA GLY A 244 -15.47 -0.95 -8.47
C GLY A 244 -16.73 -0.77 -9.34
N SER A 245 -17.30 0.42 -9.52
CA SER A 245 -18.55 0.62 -10.25
C SER A 245 -18.52 1.94 -11.00
N GLY A 246 -18.53 1.85 -12.32
CA GLY A 246 -18.85 2.98 -13.17
C GLY A 246 -20.24 3.54 -12.82
N THR A 247 -20.38 4.85 -13.02
CA THR A 247 -21.59 5.69 -12.90
C THR A 247 -21.86 6.31 -11.52
N GLY A 248 -21.46 7.59 -11.40
CA GLY A 248 -22.29 8.66 -10.83
C GLY A 248 -22.53 8.68 -9.32
N THR A 249 -21.99 9.72 -8.65
CA THR A 249 -22.54 10.37 -7.44
C THR A 249 -23.36 9.49 -6.49
N GLY A 250 -22.68 8.89 -5.52
CA GLY A 250 -23.27 8.32 -4.31
C GLY A 250 -22.17 8.24 -3.27
N GLY A 251 -22.44 8.72 -2.05
CA GLY A 251 -21.45 8.83 -0.98
C GLY A 251 -20.65 7.55 -0.79
N ALA A 252 -19.32 7.69 -0.77
CA ALA A 252 -18.40 6.62 -0.47
C ALA A 252 -18.79 5.98 0.87
N SER A 253 -19.35 4.77 0.83
CA SER A 253 -19.24 3.88 1.96
C SER A 253 -17.81 3.37 1.94
N ALA A 254 -16.92 4.07 2.64
CA ALA A 254 -15.54 3.65 2.81
C ALA A 254 -15.58 2.22 3.37
N ALA A 255 -15.07 1.25 2.60
CA ALA A 255 -14.84 -0.07 3.12
C ALA A 255 -13.89 0.08 4.30
N LEU A 256 -14.45 -0.09 5.49
CA LEU A 256 -13.81 0.11 6.77
C LEU A 256 -12.55 -0.79 6.85
N MET A 257 -11.38 -0.17 6.72
CA MET A 257 -10.08 -0.86 6.69
C MET A 257 -9.79 -1.52 8.04
N THR A 258 -9.32 -2.77 8.02
CA THR A 258 -8.73 -3.42 9.20
C THR A 258 -7.21 -3.22 9.21
N LEU A 259 -6.68 -2.62 10.26
CA LEU A 259 -5.24 -2.46 10.50
C LEU A 259 -4.83 -3.32 11.71
N THR A 260 -3.82 -4.18 11.55
CA THR A 260 -3.27 -5.01 12.64
C THR A 260 -1.77 -4.77 12.78
N LEU A 261 -1.35 -4.29 13.94
CA LEU A 261 0.07 -4.07 14.26
C LEU A 261 0.72 -5.36 14.79
N ARG A 262 2.00 -5.55 14.43
CA ARG A 262 2.84 -6.64 14.95
C ARG A 262 3.75 -6.11 16.06
N GLU A 263 4.20 -7.02 16.91
CA GLU A 263 5.10 -6.69 18.03
C GLU A 263 6.34 -5.93 17.51
N GLY A 264 6.66 -4.82 18.18
CA GLY A 264 7.77 -3.94 17.80
C GLY A 264 7.48 -3.02 16.61
N THR A 265 6.28 -3.02 16.03
CA THR A 265 5.86 -2.04 15.02
C THR A 265 5.34 -0.77 15.68
N GLU A 266 5.77 0.38 15.14
CA GLU A 266 5.25 1.71 15.47
C GLU A 266 4.48 2.30 14.28
N LEU A 267 3.26 2.78 14.54
CA LEU A 267 2.45 3.54 13.58
C LEU A 267 2.52 5.03 13.92
N LEU A 268 3.12 5.82 13.04
CA LEU A 268 3.21 7.28 13.15
C LEU A 268 2.08 7.94 12.35
N LEU A 269 1.20 8.69 13.03
CA LEU A 269 0.04 9.36 12.42
C LEU A 269 0.32 10.81 11.98
N GLY A 270 1.49 11.38 12.27
CA GLY A 270 1.91 12.68 11.75
C GLY A 270 1.07 13.90 12.17
N GLY A 271 0.32 13.81 13.27
CA GLY A 271 -0.45 14.88 13.89
C GLY A 271 -1.88 15.09 13.34
N GLY A 272 -2.39 14.16 12.53
CA GLY A 272 -3.73 14.22 11.93
C GLY A 272 -4.81 13.42 12.68
N GLU A 273 -6.04 13.52 12.18
CA GLU A 273 -7.17 12.65 12.54
C GLU A 273 -7.37 11.57 11.48
N TYR A 274 -7.55 10.32 11.92
CA TYR A 274 -7.71 9.17 11.02
C TYR A 274 -8.91 8.32 11.42
N GLU A 275 -9.70 7.88 10.45
CA GLU A 275 -10.81 6.96 10.67
C GLU A 275 -10.48 5.57 10.15
N LEU A 276 -10.66 4.55 11.00
CA LEU A 276 -10.45 3.15 10.65
C LEU A 276 -11.70 2.30 10.90
N GLY A 277 -11.78 1.22 10.14
CA GLY A 277 -12.78 0.19 10.33
C GLY A 277 -12.56 -0.62 11.59
N THR A 278 -11.42 -1.30 11.63
CA THR A 278 -11.02 -2.08 12.79
C THR A 278 -9.54 -1.87 13.04
N PHE A 279 -9.18 -1.57 14.28
CA PHE A 279 -7.79 -1.44 14.69
C PHE A 279 -7.44 -2.55 15.69
N GLY A 280 -6.25 -3.15 15.56
CA GLY A 280 -5.86 -4.23 16.45
C GLY A 280 -4.39 -4.63 16.39
N GLY A 281 -4.08 -5.72 17.07
CA GLY A 281 -2.72 -6.27 17.17
C GLY A 281 -2.01 -5.86 18.45
N VAL A 282 -0.68 -5.94 18.43
CA VAL A 282 0.23 -5.57 19.52
C VAL A 282 1.29 -4.63 18.94
N GLY A 283 1.65 -3.55 19.64
CA GLY A 283 2.51 -2.50 19.07
C GLY A 283 2.19 -1.10 19.60
N ALA A 284 2.86 -0.10 19.03
CA ALA A 284 2.73 1.29 19.44
C ALA A 284 2.10 2.16 18.35
N VAL A 285 1.27 3.13 18.75
CA VAL A 285 0.80 4.22 17.87
C VAL A 285 1.22 5.55 18.48
N SER A 286 1.78 6.44 17.67
CA SER A 286 2.27 7.74 18.09
C SER A 286 1.84 8.86 17.14
N ASP A 287 1.87 10.09 17.66
CA ASP A 287 1.68 11.34 16.92
C ASP A 287 0.33 11.50 16.19
N GLY A 288 -0.82 11.49 16.87
CA GLY A 288 -2.12 11.86 16.26
C GLY A 288 -3.35 11.34 17.00
N THR A 289 -4.54 11.62 16.45
CA THR A 289 -5.82 11.13 16.97
C THR A 289 -6.35 10.00 16.10
N LEU A 290 -6.77 8.90 16.72
CA LEU A 290 -7.37 7.76 16.01
C LEU A 290 -8.86 7.63 16.35
N THR A 291 -9.69 7.49 15.32
CA THR A 291 -11.12 7.19 15.43
C THR A 291 -11.41 5.82 14.83
N VAL A 292 -12.12 4.95 15.55
CA VAL A 292 -12.37 3.56 15.12
C VAL A 292 -13.83 3.15 15.22
N ASN A 293 -14.27 2.36 14.24
CA ASN A 293 -15.55 1.65 14.26
C ASN A 293 -15.45 0.24 14.89
N GLY A 294 -14.24 -0.19 15.23
CA GLY A 294 -14.01 -1.43 15.94
C GLY A 294 -12.58 -1.63 16.42
N ILE A 295 -12.44 -2.49 17.42
CA ILE A 295 -11.18 -2.82 18.10
C ILE A 295 -11.00 -4.34 18.07
N ARG A 296 -9.79 -4.81 17.78
CA ARG A 296 -9.43 -6.23 17.84
C ARG A 296 -8.17 -6.45 18.67
N GLN A 297 -8.36 -6.81 19.93
CA GLN A 297 -7.29 -7.24 20.83
C GLN A 297 -7.01 -8.73 20.61
N VAL A 298 -5.80 -9.05 20.16
CA VAL A 298 -5.37 -10.43 19.89
C VAL A 298 -4.29 -10.80 20.89
N SER A 299 -4.48 -11.87 21.65
CA SER A 299 -3.41 -12.41 22.51
C SER A 299 -2.39 -13.17 21.66
N SER A 300 -1.16 -12.67 21.56
CA SER A 300 -0.05 -13.37 20.91
C SER A 300 0.69 -14.27 21.90
N GLU A 301 0.00 -15.20 22.56
CA GLU A 301 0.57 -16.20 23.52
C GLU A 301 1.50 -15.66 24.65
N ASN A 302 1.67 -14.34 24.78
CA ASN A 302 2.65 -13.70 25.63
C ASN A 302 2.03 -12.45 26.30
N PRO A 303 1.80 -12.44 27.62
CA PRO A 303 1.08 -11.37 28.33
C PRO A 303 1.86 -10.05 28.43
N THR A 304 3.10 -10.00 27.95
CA THR A 304 3.94 -8.79 27.94
C THR A 304 3.73 -7.90 26.71
N ALA A 305 3.02 -8.38 25.69
CA ALA A 305 2.75 -7.59 24.50
C ALA A 305 1.55 -6.67 24.76
N GLU A 306 1.73 -5.36 24.68
CA GLU A 306 0.68 -4.35 24.88
C GLU A 306 0.34 -3.66 23.55
N LEU A 307 -0.91 -3.18 23.43
CA LEU A 307 -1.30 -2.21 22.42
C LEU A 307 -1.37 -0.82 23.08
N SER A 308 -0.35 0.00 22.85
CA SER A 308 -0.20 1.31 23.49
C SER A 308 -0.36 2.44 22.46
N LEU A 309 -1.16 3.45 22.78
CA LEU A 309 -1.34 4.64 21.96
C LEU A 309 -0.86 5.87 22.74
N ALA A 310 0.09 6.63 22.19
CA ALA A 310 0.54 7.88 22.79
C ALA A 310 -0.51 9.01 22.61
N GLY A 311 -1.30 8.95 21.54
CA GLY A 311 -2.36 9.91 21.24
C GLY A 311 -3.76 9.47 21.72
N PRO A 312 -4.77 10.32 21.55
CA PRO A 312 -6.15 10.00 21.90
C PRO A 312 -6.77 8.94 20.97
N LEU A 313 -7.65 8.11 21.54
CA LEU A 313 -8.50 7.17 20.82
C LEU A 313 -9.98 7.51 21.02
N THR A 314 -10.71 7.63 19.92
CA THR A 314 -12.17 7.77 19.88
C THR A 314 -12.80 6.50 19.32
N VAL A 315 -13.71 5.90 20.08
CA VAL A 315 -14.49 4.72 19.68
C VAL A 315 -15.89 5.17 19.30
N ASN A 316 -16.28 4.93 18.05
CA ASN A 316 -17.58 5.34 17.54
C ASN A 316 -18.74 4.59 18.21
N ASP A 317 -19.95 5.16 18.12
CA ASP A 317 -21.17 4.45 18.50
C ASP A 317 -21.39 3.24 17.58
N SER A 318 -22.04 2.20 18.11
CA SER A 318 -22.25 0.91 17.45
C SER A 318 -20.94 0.16 17.11
N ALA A 319 -19.83 0.48 17.77
CA ALA A 319 -18.55 -0.16 17.50
C ALA A 319 -18.53 -1.65 17.90
N THR A 320 -17.68 -2.41 17.21
CA THR A 320 -17.42 -3.82 17.54
C THR A 320 -16.06 -3.98 18.22
N TRP A 321 -16.01 -4.65 19.36
CA TRP A 321 -14.78 -4.86 20.12
C TRP A 321 -14.55 -6.35 20.34
N HIS A 322 -13.56 -6.92 19.65
CA HIS A 322 -13.17 -8.31 19.80
C HIS A 322 -11.99 -8.44 20.76
N VAL A 323 -12.13 -9.28 21.78
CA VAL A 323 -11.12 -9.57 22.80
C VAL A 323 -10.80 -11.06 22.75
N ALA A 324 -9.55 -11.42 22.44
CA ALA A 324 -9.06 -12.78 22.57
C ALA A 324 -8.29 -12.94 23.89
N VAL A 325 -8.73 -13.90 24.71
CA VAL A 325 -8.10 -14.25 25.98
C VAL A 325 -7.00 -15.29 25.74
N GLY A 326 -5.78 -15.01 26.21
CA GLY A 326 -4.63 -15.90 26.09
C GLY A 326 -3.94 -16.12 27.43
N ALA A 327 -3.54 -17.36 27.71
CA ALA A 327 -2.87 -17.75 28.96
C ALA A 327 -3.59 -17.27 30.24
N GLY A 328 -4.92 -17.17 30.21
CA GLY A 328 -5.75 -16.70 31.33
C GLY A 328 -5.74 -15.19 31.56
N SER A 329 -5.29 -14.40 30.59
CA SER A 329 -5.25 -12.94 30.68
C SER A 329 -5.70 -12.27 29.38
N VAL A 330 -6.02 -10.98 29.48
CA VAL A 330 -6.28 -10.10 28.33
C VAL A 330 -5.11 -9.15 28.19
N VAL A 331 -4.67 -8.92 26.95
CA VAL A 331 -3.76 -7.82 26.63
C VAL A 331 -4.56 -6.52 26.66
N PRO A 332 -4.29 -5.60 27.61
CA PRO A 332 -5.05 -4.36 27.71
C PRO A 332 -4.67 -3.38 26.59
N LEU A 333 -5.63 -2.52 26.24
CA LEU A 333 -5.44 -1.34 25.40
C LEU A 333 -5.10 -0.16 26.29
N ARG A 334 -3.98 0.53 26.07
CA ARG A 334 -3.62 1.73 26.84
C ARG A 334 -3.52 2.95 25.95
N THR A 335 -4.02 4.08 26.45
CA THR A 335 -4.03 5.36 25.72
C THR A 335 -3.48 6.49 26.61
N ALA A 336 -2.41 7.16 26.20
CA ALA A 336 -1.85 8.30 26.93
C ALA A 336 -2.49 9.65 26.52
N GLY A 337 -3.21 9.71 25.40
CA GLY A 337 -3.93 10.91 24.95
C GLY A 337 -5.41 10.97 25.35
N GLY A 338 -5.93 9.92 25.99
CA GLY A 338 -7.33 9.80 26.40
C GLY A 338 -8.13 8.79 25.60
N LEU A 339 -9.18 8.25 26.21
CA LEU A 339 -10.05 7.24 25.63
C LEU A 339 -11.50 7.71 25.67
N THR A 340 -12.06 7.99 24.50
CA THR A 340 -13.43 8.51 24.36
C THR A 340 -14.33 7.50 23.67
N PHE A 341 -15.47 7.20 24.28
CA PHE A 341 -16.52 6.38 23.66
C PHE A 341 -17.71 7.26 23.27
N MET A 342 -18.08 7.26 22.00
CA MET A 342 -19.18 8.07 21.46
C MET A 342 -20.56 7.44 21.68
N GLY A 343 -20.61 6.19 22.16
CA GLY A 343 -21.86 5.48 22.41
C GLY A 343 -21.66 4.02 22.85
N GLY A 344 -22.59 3.18 22.42
CA GLY A 344 -22.64 1.75 22.72
C GLY A 344 -21.96 0.88 21.68
N GLY A 345 -22.10 -0.43 21.83
CA GLY A 345 -21.49 -1.37 20.90
C GLY A 345 -21.63 -2.83 21.32
N THR A 346 -20.85 -3.70 20.68
CA THR A 346 -20.78 -5.12 21.03
C THR A 346 -19.35 -5.50 21.36
N VAL A 347 -19.13 -6.10 22.53
CA VAL A 347 -17.86 -6.74 22.90
C VAL A 347 -17.99 -8.25 22.76
N THR A 348 -17.14 -8.87 21.94
CA THR A 348 -17.07 -10.33 21.78
C THR A 348 -15.78 -10.84 22.41
N ILE A 349 -15.90 -11.72 23.40
CA ILE A 349 -14.79 -12.30 24.15
C ILE A 349 -14.64 -13.78 23.75
N THR A 350 -13.47 -14.14 23.24
CA THR A 350 -13.10 -15.52 22.89
C THR A 350 -12.05 -16.06 23.86
N GLY A 351 -12.12 -17.35 24.17
CA GLY A 351 -11.32 -17.96 25.24
C GLY A 351 -11.77 -17.53 26.64
N ALA A 352 -13.01 -17.04 26.79
CA ALA A 352 -13.51 -16.44 28.01
C ALA A 352 -13.42 -17.38 29.23
N ALA A 353 -13.47 -18.70 29.00
CA ALA A 353 -13.31 -19.73 30.04
C ALA A 353 -11.94 -19.65 30.76
N ALA A 354 -10.92 -19.09 30.13
CA ALA A 354 -9.59 -18.94 30.72
C ALA A 354 -9.48 -17.73 31.66
N LEU A 355 -10.42 -16.77 31.61
CA LEU A 355 -10.38 -15.61 32.48
C LEU A 355 -10.49 -15.99 33.97
N PRO A 356 -9.76 -15.31 34.87
CA PRO A 356 -9.94 -15.47 36.31
C PRO A 356 -11.35 -15.04 36.73
N ASP A 357 -11.79 -15.39 37.94
CA ASP A 357 -13.09 -14.92 38.47
C ASP A 357 -13.06 -13.47 38.98
N GLU A 358 -11.91 -12.81 38.84
CA GLU A 358 -11.70 -11.41 39.20
C GLU A 358 -11.86 -10.49 37.96
N PRO A 359 -12.16 -9.18 38.14
CA PRO A 359 -12.19 -8.22 37.05
C PRO A 359 -10.90 -8.24 36.21
N ALA A 360 -11.04 -8.41 34.89
CA ALA A 360 -9.93 -8.35 33.95
C ALA A 360 -9.96 -7.03 33.18
N LEU A 361 -8.82 -6.33 33.17
CA LEU A 361 -8.66 -5.06 32.48
C LEU A 361 -8.73 -5.25 30.96
N LEU A 362 -9.59 -4.47 30.30
CA LEU A 362 -9.67 -4.45 28.84
C LEU A 362 -9.00 -3.21 28.25
N ALA A 363 -9.24 -2.03 28.84
CA ALA A 363 -8.68 -0.78 28.35
C ALA A 363 -8.50 0.24 29.48
N GLU A 364 -7.52 1.13 29.34
CA GLU A 364 -7.35 2.26 30.25
C GLU A 364 -6.73 3.50 29.59
N ALA A 365 -7.10 4.67 30.10
CA ALA A 365 -6.40 5.93 29.84
C ALA A 365 -5.30 6.13 30.90
N VAL A 366 -4.06 6.33 30.44
CA VAL A 366 -2.83 6.42 31.26
C VAL A 366 -2.24 7.83 31.22
N ASP A 367 -1.14 8.04 31.95
CA ASP A 367 -0.34 9.28 31.94
C ASP A 367 -1.14 10.56 32.24
N GLY A 368 -2.15 10.43 33.11
CA GLY A 368 -3.02 11.54 33.51
C GLY A 368 -4.16 11.83 32.53
N ALA A 369 -4.28 11.05 31.46
CA ALA A 369 -5.42 11.13 30.55
C ALA A 369 -6.69 10.53 31.16
N SER A 370 -7.84 10.87 30.58
CA SER A 370 -9.16 10.47 31.07
C SER A 370 -9.87 9.52 30.13
N LEU A 371 -10.68 8.63 30.72
CA LEU A 371 -11.74 7.91 30.03
C LEU A 371 -13.03 8.75 30.04
N SER A 372 -13.71 8.86 28.90
CA SER A 372 -14.96 9.61 28.79
C SER A 372 -15.99 8.91 27.89
N GLY A 373 -17.28 9.18 28.14
CA GLY A 373 -18.39 8.70 27.31
C GLY A 373 -18.77 7.21 27.45
N PHE A 374 -17.98 6.40 28.15
CA PHE A 374 -18.29 4.98 28.33
C PHE A 374 -19.49 4.76 29.27
N THR A 375 -20.48 4.01 28.80
CA THR A 375 -21.62 3.55 29.61
C THR A 375 -21.80 2.06 29.46
N ALA A 376 -21.52 1.27 30.51
CA ALA A 376 -21.54 -0.19 30.44
C ALA A 376 -22.86 -0.78 29.90
N GLY A 377 -24.00 -0.19 30.25
CA GLY A 377 -25.32 -0.64 29.80
C GLY A 377 -25.61 -0.41 28.30
N ALA A 378 -24.79 0.40 27.62
CA ALA A 378 -24.87 0.60 26.17
C ALA A 378 -24.09 -0.48 25.38
N TRP A 379 -23.38 -1.38 26.06
CA TRP A 379 -22.54 -2.40 25.44
C TRP A 379 -23.10 -3.80 25.67
N THR A 380 -23.28 -4.54 24.58
CA THR A 380 -23.64 -5.96 24.63
C THR A 380 -22.38 -6.80 24.74
N VAL A 381 -22.30 -7.69 25.74
CA VAL A 381 -21.17 -8.62 25.90
C VAL A 381 -21.57 -10.00 25.41
N ILE A 382 -20.80 -10.53 24.45
CA ILE A 382 -20.93 -11.89 23.93
C ILE A 382 -19.66 -12.63 24.33
N ALA A 383 -19.77 -13.74 25.04
CA ALA A 383 -18.64 -14.56 25.44
C ALA A 383 -18.85 -16.02 25.04
N ASP A 384 -17.78 -16.72 24.68
CA ASP A 384 -17.80 -18.15 24.35
C ASP A 384 -17.80 -19.07 25.58
N ASP A 385 -17.80 -18.50 26.79
CA ASP A 385 -17.98 -19.21 28.05
C ASP A 385 -19.47 -19.29 28.43
N THR A 386 -20.07 -20.46 28.22
CA THR A 386 -21.48 -20.72 28.58
C THR A 386 -21.72 -20.89 30.10
N GLY A 387 -20.65 -20.94 30.89
CA GLY A 387 -20.70 -21.16 32.34
C GLY A 387 -20.89 -19.88 33.16
N ARG A 388 -20.45 -18.73 32.66
CA ARG A 388 -20.41 -17.45 33.36
C ARG A 388 -21.09 -16.34 32.56
N GLN A 389 -21.67 -15.37 33.27
CA GLN A 389 -22.15 -14.14 32.65
C GLN A 389 -21.04 -13.10 32.72
N MET A 390 -20.77 -12.42 31.62
CA MET A 390 -19.74 -11.38 31.51
C MET A 390 -20.43 -10.03 31.39
N ARG A 391 -19.96 -9.04 32.14
CA ARG A 391 -20.40 -7.65 32.01
C ARG A 391 -19.23 -6.70 31.99
N LEU A 392 -19.41 -5.54 31.38
CA LEU A 392 -18.42 -4.47 31.48
C LEU A 392 -18.68 -3.59 32.69
N VAL A 393 -17.61 -3.06 33.26
CA VAL A 393 -17.65 -2.03 34.29
C VAL A 393 -16.56 -1.01 33.98
N ALA A 394 -16.84 0.27 34.20
CA ALA A 394 -15.81 1.29 34.24
C ALA A 394 -15.49 1.65 35.69
N ASP A 395 -14.21 1.78 36.01
CA ASP A 395 -13.72 2.29 37.28
C ASP A 395 -12.58 3.28 37.02
N GLY A 396 -12.78 4.53 37.44
CA GLY A 396 -11.91 5.65 37.11
C GLY A 396 -11.67 5.78 35.60
N ASN A 397 -10.42 5.58 35.19
CA ASN A 397 -9.97 5.71 33.81
C ASN A 397 -9.90 4.38 33.04
N ALA A 398 -10.45 3.29 33.60
CA ALA A 398 -10.30 1.94 33.08
C ALA A 398 -11.66 1.25 32.83
N VAL A 399 -11.69 0.39 31.81
CA VAL A 399 -12.78 -0.52 31.49
C VAL A 399 -12.35 -1.95 31.79
N TYR A 400 -13.17 -2.65 32.55
CA TYR A 400 -12.97 -4.04 32.93
C TYR A 400 -14.09 -4.92 32.38
N VAL A 401 -13.77 -6.17 32.07
CA VAL A 401 -14.75 -7.25 32.05
C VAL A 401 -14.79 -7.89 33.43
N VAL A 402 -16.00 -8.05 33.97
CA VAL A 402 -16.26 -8.69 35.25
C VAL A 402 -17.01 -10.00 34.98
N PRO A 403 -16.36 -11.15 35.16
CA PRO A 403 -17.04 -12.44 35.21
C PRO A 403 -17.94 -12.50 36.45
N SER A 404 -19.15 -13.00 36.27
CA SER A 404 -20.04 -13.30 37.39
C SER A 404 -20.41 -14.78 37.35
N GLY A 405 -20.22 -15.44 38.50
CA GLY A 405 -20.61 -16.82 38.71
C GLY A 405 -22.14 -17.00 38.64
N ARG A 406 -22.60 -18.24 38.43
CA ARG A 406 -24.03 -18.56 38.39
C ARG A 406 -24.72 -18.18 39.71
N GLY A 407 -25.60 -17.17 39.66
CA GLY A 407 -26.47 -16.83 40.79
C GLY A 407 -27.70 -16.05 40.34
N THR A 408 -28.87 -16.68 40.45
CA THR A 408 -30.17 -16.00 40.37
C THR A 408 -30.29 -15.03 41.56
N VAL A 409 -30.30 -13.73 41.32
CA VAL A 409 -30.78 -12.76 42.32
C VAL A 409 -32.31 -12.84 42.33
N ILE A 410 -32.86 -13.59 43.29
CA ILE A 410 -34.30 -13.50 43.62
C ILE A 410 -34.45 -12.29 44.53
N LEU A 411 -34.96 -11.19 44.00
CA LEU A 411 -35.50 -10.08 44.80
C LEU A 411 -36.86 -10.51 45.36
N VAL A 412 -36.89 -10.95 46.62
CA VAL A 412 -38.15 -11.04 47.38
C VAL A 412 -38.44 -9.64 47.92
N ARG A 413 -39.61 -9.09 47.56
CA ARG A 413 -40.14 -7.84 48.13
C ARG A 413 -40.64 -8.08 49.55
#